data_AF-A0A4U3AFT7-F1
#
_entry.id   AF-A0A4U3AFT7-F1
#
_cell.length_a   1.000
_cell.length_b   1.000
_cell.length_c   1.000
_cell.angle_alpha   90.00
_cell.angle_beta   90.00
_cell.angle_gamma   90.00
#
_symmetry.space_group_name_H-M   'P 1'
#
loop_
_entity.id
_entity.type
_entity.pdbx_description
1 polymer ?
#
loop_
_entity_poly.entity_id
_entity_poly.type
_entity_poly.pdbx_seq_one_letter_code
_entity_poly.pdbx_strand_id
1 'polypeptide(L)' 'MTVYDFSAKTITGEDKSLKDYEGKALLIVNVASKCGFTPQYKGLQEVYDKYKDQGLAEFV' A
#
# COMPACT_ATOMS: atom_id res chain seq x y z
N MET A 1 3.25 14.05 -14.83
CA MET A 1 3.70 12.74 -14.31
C MET A 1 3.13 12.58 -12.92
N THR A 2 2.32 11.56 -12.70
CA THR A 2 1.65 11.25 -11.43
C THR A 2 2.02 9.83 -10.99
N VAL A 3 1.65 9.44 -9.78
CA VAL A 3 1.83 8.06 -9.31
C VAL A 3 1.12 7.02 -10.19
N TYR A 4 0.07 7.41 -10.91
CA TYR A 4 -0.71 6.52 -11.78
C TYR A 4 0.01 6.10 -13.06
N ASP A 5 1.12 6.76 -13.41
CA ASP A 5 1.94 6.40 -14.57
C ASP A 5 2.82 5.17 -14.30
N PHE A 6 2.88 4.70 -13.05
CA PHE A 6 3.76 3.61 -12.61
C PHE A 6 3.01 2.29 -12.44
N SER A 7 3.77 1.19 -12.54
CA SER A 7 3.33 -0.16 -12.19
C SER A 7 4.38 -0.81 -11.29
N ALA A 8 3.95 -1.71 -10.43
CA ALA A 8 4.81 -2.43 -9.50
C ALA A 8 4.47 -3.92 -9.50
N LYS A 9 5.47 -4.77 -9.22
CA LYS A 9 5.24 -6.21 -9.09
C LYS A 9 4.62 -6.52 -7.74
N THR A 10 3.57 -7.33 -7.74
CA THR A 10 2.97 -7.88 -6.52
C THR A 10 3.87 -8.97 -5.93
N ILE A 11 3.54 -9.39 -4.70
CA ILE A 11 4.22 -10.53 -4.06
C ILE A 11 4.08 -11.85 -4.85
N THR A 12 3.06 -11.97 -5.70
CA THR A 12 2.86 -13.12 -6.61
C THR A 12 3.59 -12.98 -7.95
N GLY A 13 4.25 -11.85 -8.19
CA GLY A 13 5.04 -11.56 -9.40
C GLY A 13 4.26 -10.91 -10.55
N GLU A 14 2.97 -10.65 -10.36
CA GLU A 14 2.11 -9.99 -11.35
C GLU A 14 2.38 -8.48 -11.39
N ASP A 15 2.26 -7.84 -12.56
CA ASP A 15 2.35 -6.38 -12.66
C ASP A 15 1.01 -5.73 -12.29
N LYS A 16 1.03 -4.88 -11.26
CA LYS A 16 -0.10 -4.09 -10.79
C LYS A 16 0.08 -2.63 -11.18
N SER A 17 -0.85 -2.09 -11.94
CA SER A 17 -0.84 -0.66 -12.26
C SER A 17 -1.27 0.16 -11.04
N LEU A 18 -0.54 1.22 -10.73
CA LEU A 18 -0.93 2.13 -9.65
C LEU A 18 -2.13 3.00 -10.04
N LYS A 19 -2.48 3.06 -11.32
CA LYS A 19 -3.71 3.69 -11.82
C LYS A 19 -4.98 3.04 -11.25
N ASP A 20 -4.93 1.76 -10.86
CA ASP A 20 -6.07 1.07 -10.24
C ASP A 20 -6.51 1.71 -8.91
N TYR A 21 -5.66 2.56 -8.32
CA TYR A 21 -5.94 3.31 -7.10
C TYR A 21 -6.35 4.77 -7.36
N GLU A 22 -6.64 5.13 -8.61
CA GLU A 22 -7.08 6.48 -8.96
C GLU A 22 -8.35 6.87 -8.21
N GLY A 23 -8.35 8.10 -7.68
CA GLY A 23 -9.45 8.61 -6.84
C GLY A 23 -9.43 8.13 -5.39
N LYS A 24 -8.45 7.30 -5.00
CA LYS A 24 -8.22 6.87 -3.61
C LYS A 24 -7.01 7.59 -3.02
N ALA A 25 -7.02 7.76 -1.70
CA ALA A 25 -5.78 8.10 -0.99
C ALA A 25 -4.89 6.86 -0.98
N LEU A 26 -3.67 6.95 -1.50
CA LEU A 26 -2.75 5.82 -1.63
C LEU A 26 -1.59 5.94 -0.62
N LEU A 27 -1.46 4.98 0.28
CA LEU A 27 -0.35 4.83 1.21
C LEU A 27 0.62 3.77 0.67
N ILE A 28 1.86 4.17 0.35
CA ILE A 28 2.91 3.26 -0.13
C ILE A 28 3.96 3.09 0.99
N VAL A 29 4.22 1.86 1.41
CA VAL A 29 5.11 1.58 2.55
C VAL A 29 6.19 0.59 2.15
N ASN A 30 7.46 0.92 2.38
CA ASN A 30 8.55 -0.03 2.22
C ASN A 30 8.71 -0.88 3.49
N VAL A 31 8.42 -2.17 3.41
CA VAL A 31 8.52 -3.09 4.56
C VAL A 31 9.74 -4.02 4.48
N ALA A 32 10.20 -4.49 5.64
CA ALA A 32 11.29 -5.46 5.75
C ALA A 32 10.92 -6.56 6.76
N SER A 33 10.96 -7.82 6.34
CA SER A 33 10.53 -8.98 7.14
C SER A 33 11.53 -9.38 8.24
N LYS A 34 12.80 -8.97 8.15
CA LYS A 34 13.88 -9.33 9.09
C LYS A 34 14.24 -8.22 10.09
N CYS A 35 13.45 -7.15 10.15
CA CYS A 35 13.69 -6.07 11.10
C CYS A 35 12.89 -6.30 12.38
N GLY A 36 13.46 -5.97 13.55
CA GLY A 36 12.76 -5.98 14.86
C GLY A 36 11.61 -4.98 14.98
N PHE A 37 11.16 -4.42 13.85
CA PHE A 37 10.11 -3.44 13.68
C PHE A 37 8.79 -4.05 13.19
N THR A 38 8.63 -5.37 13.32
CA THR A 38 7.37 -6.09 13.05
C THR A 38 6.13 -5.50 13.75
N PRO A 39 6.22 -4.85 14.93
CA PRO A 39 5.08 -4.14 15.52
C PRO A 39 4.46 -3.05 14.63
N GLN A 40 5.21 -2.53 13.64
CA GLN A 40 4.71 -1.51 12.71
C GLN A 40 3.57 -2.02 11.82
N TYR A 41 3.53 -3.31 11.48
CA TYR A 41 2.42 -3.88 10.71
C TYR A 41 1.08 -3.74 11.42
N LYS A 42 1.06 -3.82 12.76
CA LYS A 42 -0.17 -3.64 13.53
C LYS A 42 -0.68 -2.20 13.42
N GLY A 43 0.21 -1.21 13.52
CA GLY A 43 -0.14 0.19 13.34
C GLY A 43 -0.64 0.50 11.92
N LEU A 44 0.00 -0.07 10.91
CA LEU A 44 -0.45 0.04 9.51
C LEU A 44 -1.85 -0.54 9.32
N GLN A 45 -2.09 -1.73 9.88
CA GLN A 45 -3.41 -2.36 9.85
C GLN A 45 -4.49 -1.50 10.53
N GLU A 46 -4.19 -0.91 11.69
CA GLU A 46 -5.12 -0.02 12.41
C GLU A 46 -5.46 1.24 11.59
N VAL A 47 -4.48 1.82 10.88
CA VAL A 47 -4.70 2.95 9.97
C VAL A 47 -5.59 2.53 8.79
N TYR A 48 -5.28 1.40 8.15
CA TYR A 48 -6.08 0.88 7.05
C TYR A 48 -7.52 0.61 7.47
N ASP A 49 -7.74 -0.10 8.57
CA ASP A 49 -9.08 -0.44 9.05
C ASP A 49 -9.92 0.80 9.41
N LYS A 50 -9.27 1.87 9.88
CA LYS A 50 -9.95 3.13 10.21
C LYS A 50 -10.42 3.91 8.98
N TYR A 51 -9.69 3.84 7.86
CA TYR A 51 -9.91 4.75 6.72
C TYR A 51 -10.24 4.04 5.39
N LYS A 52 -10.23 2.70 5.32
CA LYS A 52 -10.56 1.95 4.08
C LYS A 52 -11.92 2.35 3.49
N ASP A 53 -12.92 2.55 4.34
CA ASP A 53 -14.28 2.95 3.91
C ASP A 53 -14.36 4.43 3.49
N GLN A 54 -13.34 5.22 3.82
CA GLN A 54 -13.18 6.61 3.38
C GLN A 54 -12.34 6.72 2.10
N GLY A 55 -12.00 5.59 1.47
CA GLY A 55 -11.23 5.56 0.23
C GLY A 55 -9.71 5.52 0.43
N LEU A 56 -9.21 5.09 1.58
CA LEU A 56 -7.79 4.76 1.74
C LEU A 56 -7.47 3.40 1.09
N ALA A 57 -6.38 3.37 0.32
CA ALA A 57 -5.77 2.16 -0.21
C ALA A 57 -4.31 2.07 0.24
N GLU A 58 -3.84 0.85 0.48
CA GLU A 58 -2.47 0.57 0.89
C GLU A 58 -1.76 -0.29 -0.17
N PHE A 59 -0.50 0.04 -0.45
CA PHE A 59 0.42 -0.75 -1.26
C PHE A 59 1.71 -0.95 -0.45
N VAL A 60 1.99 -2.21 -0.11
CA VAL A 60 3.06 -2.62 0.81
C VAL A 60 4.08 -3.48 0.09
#